data_AF-A0A2T2WB28-F1
#
_entry.id   AF-A0A2T2WB28-F1
#
_cell.length_a   1.000
_cell.length_b   1.000
_cell.length_c   1.000
_cell.angle_alpha   90.00
_cell.angle_beta   90.00
_cell.angle_gamma   90.00
#
_symmetry.space_group_name_H-M   'P 1'
#
loop_
_entity.id
_entity.type
_entity.pdbx_description
1 polymer ?
#
loop_
_entity_poly.entity_id
_entity_poly.type
_entity_poly.pdbx_seq_one_letter_code
_entity_poly.pdbx_strand_id
1 'polypeptide(L)'
;MTPRSEESHWVQCELSLALELKKPIYPILLEGRRWLAVAALQTADATNGKLPPARFFNTLRTHFPASVDIAQTLQLQDVATDTSVGWAPPTSQSVVPQAAPEDDLSSEKGIDYRNLRDLLRDGKWREADEETHNTMIKAVGKKPGNYFTSDELRNFPYIDLLTIDHLWVKYSNGQFGFSVQKQIWQECGSPASNGTAWDKFCVEVGWQDAKAGRYFRYEELKANPLHSPAGEFPILSVSLVFVGNELVSLLSHPDL
;
A
#
# COMPACT_ATOMS: atom_id res chain seq x y z
N MET A 1 1.56 21.24 -9.51
CA MET A 1 0.15 21.70 -9.62
C MET A 1 -0.23 21.81 -11.08
N THR A 2 -1.18 20.98 -11.50
CA THR A 2 -1.85 20.96 -12.81
C THR A 2 -3.34 20.72 -12.57
N PRO A 3 -4.25 21.00 -13.52
CA PRO A 3 -5.68 20.72 -13.33
C PRO A 3 -5.97 19.25 -12.99
N ARG A 4 -5.30 18.30 -13.65
CA ARG A 4 -5.46 16.86 -13.37
C ARG A 4 -5.02 16.46 -11.97
N SER A 5 -3.95 17.07 -11.45
CA SER A 5 -3.53 16.84 -10.06
C SER A 5 -4.43 17.53 -9.04
N GLU A 6 -5.18 18.58 -9.42
CA GLU A 6 -6.15 19.24 -8.54
C GLU A 6 -7.37 18.34 -8.30
N GLU A 7 -7.79 17.59 -9.31
CA GLU A 7 -8.89 16.63 -9.23
C GLU A 7 -8.45 15.27 -8.62
N SER A 8 -7.14 15.04 -8.48
CA SER A 8 -6.60 13.80 -7.92
C SER A 8 -6.87 13.74 -6.41
N HIS A 9 -7.64 12.73 -6.01
CA HIS A 9 -8.01 12.51 -4.61
C HIS A 9 -6.77 12.33 -3.71
N TRP A 10 -5.79 11.56 -4.16
CA TRP A 10 -4.51 11.37 -3.45
C TRP A 10 -3.79 12.70 -3.21
N VAL A 11 -3.72 13.56 -4.23
CA VAL A 11 -3.04 14.87 -4.11
C VAL A 11 -3.77 15.77 -3.10
N GLN A 12 -5.11 15.75 -3.08
CA GLN A 12 -5.89 16.51 -2.10
C GLN A 12 -5.70 15.99 -0.67
N CYS A 13 -5.58 14.68 -0.48
CA CYS A 13 -5.30 14.06 0.82
C CYS A 13 -3.90 14.42 1.33
N GLU A 14 -2.86 14.29 0.49
CA GLU A 14 -1.49 14.64 0.86
C GLU A 14 -1.35 16.14 1.17
N LEU A 15 -2.02 17.00 0.39
CA LEU A 15 -2.02 18.45 0.62
C LEU A 15 -2.69 18.82 1.95
N SER A 16 -3.83 18.18 2.26
CA SER A 16 -4.57 18.42 3.50
C SER A 16 -3.77 17.94 4.71
N LEU A 17 -3.20 16.75 4.63
CA LEU A 17 -2.35 16.17 5.66
C LEU A 17 -1.09 17.02 5.91
N ALA A 18 -0.44 17.50 4.85
CA ALA A 18 0.73 18.36 4.97
C ALA A 18 0.39 19.71 5.62
N LEU A 19 -0.77 20.28 5.31
CA LEU A 19 -1.26 21.51 5.94
C LEU A 19 -1.58 21.31 7.43
N GLU A 20 -2.24 20.22 7.78
CA GLU A 20 -2.58 19.86 9.17
C GLU A 20 -1.32 19.62 10.02
N LEU A 21 -0.36 18.85 9.49
CA LEU A 21 0.91 18.55 10.15
C LEU A 21 1.90 19.71 10.12
N LYS A 22 1.52 20.87 9.56
CA LYS A 22 2.40 22.03 9.33
C LYS A 22 3.70 21.64 8.63
N LYS A 23 3.66 20.61 7.78
CA LYS A 23 4.79 20.20 6.96
C LYS A 23 5.08 21.32 5.94
N PRO A 24 6.36 21.60 5.64
CA PRO A 24 6.69 22.61 4.65
C PRO A 24 6.27 22.13 3.25
N ILE A 25 5.33 22.87 2.63
CA ILE A 25 4.83 22.61 1.27
C ILE A 25 5.47 23.63 0.33
N TYR A 26 5.96 23.15 -0.81
CA TYR A 26 6.60 23.96 -1.86
C TYR A 26 5.82 23.83 -3.17
N PRO A 27 4.72 24.58 -3.37
CA PRO A 27 3.89 24.43 -4.55
C PRO A 27 4.64 24.86 -5.81
N ILE A 28 4.66 23.97 -6.82
CA ILE A 28 5.17 24.28 -8.16
C ILE A 28 3.98 24.30 -9.13
N LEU A 29 3.75 25.43 -9.80
CA LEU A 29 2.75 25.55 -10.84
C LEU A 29 3.34 25.09 -12.18
N LEU A 30 2.76 24.02 -12.74
CA LEU A 30 3.21 23.44 -14.01
C LEU A 30 2.24 23.79 -15.14
N GLU A 31 0.95 23.87 -14.84
CA GLU A 31 -0.09 24.19 -15.81
C GLU A 31 -1.34 24.75 -15.12
N GLY A 32 -2.08 25.61 -15.81
CA GLY A 32 -3.37 26.11 -15.34
C GLY A 32 -3.25 27.19 -14.27
N ARG A 33 -4.24 27.24 -13.37
CA ARG A 33 -4.33 28.25 -12.32
C ARG A 33 -3.71 27.76 -11.02
N ARG A 34 -3.34 28.71 -10.17
CA ARG A 34 -2.91 28.43 -8.80
C ARG A 34 -4.09 27.93 -7.96
N TRP A 35 -3.85 26.91 -7.16
CA TRP A 35 -4.88 26.30 -6.31
C TRP A 35 -5.20 27.18 -5.11
N LEU A 36 -6.49 27.32 -4.80
CA LEU A 36 -6.97 28.09 -3.65
C LEU A 36 -6.44 27.53 -2.32
N ALA A 37 -6.34 26.19 -2.20
CA ALA A 37 -5.87 25.50 -1.00
C ALA A 37 -4.44 25.89 -0.58
N VAL A 38 -3.60 26.34 -1.51
CA VAL A 38 -2.23 26.81 -1.25
C VAL A 38 -2.00 28.26 -1.71
N ALA A 39 -3.08 29.04 -1.86
CA ALA A 39 -3.00 30.44 -2.26
C ALA A 39 -2.20 31.30 -1.27
N ALA A 40 -2.15 30.90 0.00
CA ALA A 40 -1.35 31.55 1.03
C ALA A 40 0.15 31.21 0.97
N LEU A 41 0.56 30.15 0.25
CA LEU A 41 1.94 29.65 0.23
C LEU A 41 2.71 30.08 -1.01
N GLN A 42 3.92 30.64 -0.84
CA GLN A 42 4.73 31.08 -1.98
C GLN A 42 4.92 29.97 -3.02
N THR A 43 4.46 30.22 -4.23
CA THR A 43 4.44 29.25 -5.34
C THR A 43 5.54 29.57 -6.34
N ALA A 44 6.24 28.54 -6.82
CA ALA A 44 7.16 28.67 -7.95
C ALA A 44 6.43 28.41 -9.27
N ASP A 45 6.54 29.35 -10.19
CA ASP A 45 6.02 29.19 -11.55
C ASP A 45 7.05 28.46 -12.42
N ALA A 46 6.64 27.32 -12.95
CA ALA A 46 7.40 26.49 -13.88
C ALA A 46 6.55 26.14 -15.13
N THR A 47 5.55 26.97 -15.43
CA THR A 47 4.70 26.79 -16.61
C THR A 47 5.53 26.90 -17.89
N ASN A 48 5.09 26.19 -18.94
CA ASN A 48 5.77 26.15 -20.24
C ASN A 48 7.20 25.59 -20.19
N GLY A 49 7.48 24.68 -19.26
CA GLY A 49 8.79 24.01 -19.15
C GLY A 49 9.90 24.92 -18.59
N LYS A 50 9.56 26.08 -18.03
CA LYS A 50 10.52 26.94 -17.33
C LYS A 50 10.91 26.29 -16.01
N LEU A 51 12.19 26.40 -15.65
CA LEU A 51 12.65 25.97 -14.33
C LEU A 51 12.19 26.96 -13.24
N PRO A 52 11.88 26.47 -12.02
CA PRO A 52 11.68 27.33 -10.85
C PRO A 52 12.85 28.31 -10.66
N PRO A 53 12.60 29.53 -10.15
CA PRO A 53 13.64 30.53 -9.95
C PRO A 53 14.66 30.06 -8.90
N ALA A 54 15.94 30.46 -9.02
CA ALA A 54 17.03 30.00 -8.14
C ALA A 54 16.74 30.13 -6.63
N ARG A 55 15.98 31.16 -6.22
CA ARG A 55 15.52 31.34 -4.83
C ARG A 55 14.74 30.13 -4.30
N PHE A 56 13.97 29.44 -5.15
CA PHE A 56 13.19 28.26 -4.78
C PHE A 56 14.11 27.10 -4.36
N PHE A 57 15.15 26.82 -5.15
CA PHE A 57 16.13 25.77 -4.84
C PHE A 57 16.97 26.12 -3.60
N ASN A 58 17.27 27.40 -3.39
CA ASN A 58 17.94 27.84 -2.16
C ASN A 58 17.08 27.56 -0.92
N THR A 59 15.76 27.78 -1.00
CA THR A 59 14.82 27.42 0.08
C THR A 59 14.73 25.91 0.26
N LEU A 60 14.74 25.11 -0.80
CA LEU A 60 14.74 23.65 -0.64
C LEU A 60 16.02 23.15 0.06
N ARG A 61 17.17 23.72 -0.30
CA ARG A 61 18.47 23.31 0.24
C ARG A 61 18.62 23.61 1.74
N THR A 62 17.87 24.57 2.30
CA THR A 62 17.85 24.80 3.76
C THR A 62 17.09 23.72 4.52
N HIS A 63 16.21 22.97 3.85
CA HIS A 63 15.41 21.90 4.44
C HIS A 63 15.88 20.49 4.06
N PHE A 64 16.71 20.36 3.02
CA PHE A 64 17.23 19.08 2.52
C PHE A 64 18.73 19.19 2.19
N PRO A 65 19.64 18.85 3.11
CA PRO A 65 21.07 18.82 2.82
C PRO A 65 21.42 17.63 1.91
N ALA A 66 22.26 17.86 0.90
CA ALA A 66 22.61 16.85 -0.10
C ALA A 66 23.60 15.82 0.44
N SER A 67 23.33 14.52 0.23
CA SER A 67 24.28 13.42 0.45
C SER A 67 24.90 12.93 -0.87
N VAL A 68 26.14 12.50 -0.73
CA VAL A 68 27.23 12.32 -1.71
C VAL A 68 27.09 11.05 -2.56
N ASP A 69 27.66 11.11 -3.77
CA ASP A 69 27.86 10.04 -4.78
C ASP A 69 28.26 8.67 -4.20
N ILE A 70 27.53 7.61 -4.61
CA ILE A 70 27.99 6.23 -4.49
C ILE A 70 27.69 5.49 -5.81
N ALA A 71 28.52 5.73 -6.82
CA ALA A 71 28.73 4.81 -7.92
C ALA A 71 29.79 3.79 -7.47
N GLN A 72 29.36 2.52 -7.29
CA GLN A 72 30.09 1.28 -6.98
C GLN A 72 29.35 0.60 -5.81
N THR A 73 28.55 -0.45 -6.00
CA THR A 73 29.07 -1.81 -6.16
C THR A 73 27.88 -2.75 -6.31
N LEU A 74 27.72 -3.45 -7.44
CA LEU A 74 27.10 -4.78 -7.52
C LEU A 74 27.62 -5.47 -8.80
N GLN A 75 28.51 -6.45 -8.64
CA GLN A 75 28.86 -7.44 -9.67
C GLN A 75 28.09 -8.73 -9.38
N LEU A 76 27.46 -9.27 -10.43
CA LEU A 76 26.78 -10.56 -10.51
C LEU A 76 27.78 -11.71 -10.69
N GLN A 77 27.45 -12.92 -10.19
CA GLN A 77 27.95 -14.18 -10.77
C GLN A 77 27.06 -15.40 -10.44
N ASP A 78 26.85 -16.23 -11.47
CA ASP A 78 26.04 -17.45 -11.61
C ASP A 78 26.84 -18.76 -11.36
N VAL A 79 26.10 -19.90 -11.41
CA VAL A 79 26.43 -21.30 -11.85
C VAL A 79 26.15 -22.37 -10.76
N ALA A 80 25.05 -23.16 -10.84
CA ALA A 80 24.81 -24.50 -11.47
C ALA A 80 25.46 -25.68 -10.69
N THR A 81 24.97 -26.93 -10.54
CA THR A 81 24.02 -27.87 -11.20
C THR A 81 23.71 -29.05 -10.25
N ASP A 82 22.86 -30.01 -10.72
CA ASP A 82 22.85 -31.49 -10.45
C ASP A 82 21.66 -32.00 -9.59
N THR A 83 20.94 -33.11 -9.82
CA THR A 83 20.95 -34.24 -10.80
C THR A 83 19.53 -34.88 -10.85
N SER A 84 19.29 -35.68 -11.89
CA SER A 84 18.11 -36.49 -12.29
C SER A 84 17.51 -37.49 -11.29
N VAL A 85 16.17 -37.72 -11.36
CA VAL A 85 15.53 -39.03 -11.08
C VAL A 85 14.27 -39.27 -11.96
N GLY A 86 14.33 -40.34 -12.78
CA GLY A 86 13.31 -41.36 -13.09
C GLY A 86 11.86 -40.98 -13.42
N TRP A 87 11.48 -41.13 -14.71
CA TRP A 87 10.10 -41.16 -15.21
C TRP A 87 9.57 -42.60 -15.35
N ALA A 88 8.38 -42.87 -14.82
CA ALA A 88 7.50 -43.97 -15.21
C ALA A 88 6.04 -43.48 -15.18
N PRO A 89 5.20 -43.77 -16.19
CA PRO A 89 3.84 -43.24 -16.24
C PRO A 89 2.84 -44.20 -15.59
N PRO A 90 1.85 -43.72 -14.81
CA PRO A 90 0.62 -44.45 -14.58
C PRO A 90 -0.51 -43.86 -15.43
N THR A 91 -1.01 -44.71 -16.32
CA THR A 91 -2.42 -44.93 -16.70
C THR A 91 -3.42 -43.78 -16.54
N SER A 92 -3.92 -43.30 -17.69
CA SER A 92 -5.07 -42.41 -17.82
C SER A 92 -6.31 -42.96 -17.09
N GLN A 93 -6.71 -42.26 -16.04
CA GLN A 93 -8.10 -42.25 -15.58
C GLN A 93 -8.66 -40.87 -15.86
N SER A 94 -9.74 -40.84 -16.64
CA SER A 94 -10.52 -39.64 -16.97
C SER A 94 -11.11 -39.05 -15.69
N VAL A 95 -10.45 -38.04 -15.13
CA VAL A 95 -11.02 -37.20 -14.08
C VAL A 95 -11.95 -36.20 -14.76
N VAL A 96 -13.24 -36.37 -14.49
CA VAL A 96 -14.29 -35.37 -14.78
C VAL A 96 -13.84 -34.04 -14.14
N PRO A 97 -13.97 -32.86 -14.80
CA PRO A 97 -13.56 -31.60 -14.20
C PRO A 97 -14.38 -31.33 -12.94
N GLN A 98 -13.79 -31.59 -11.78
CA GLN A 98 -14.33 -31.21 -10.50
C GLN A 98 -14.24 -29.69 -10.42
N ALA A 99 -15.39 -29.01 -10.35
CA ALA A 99 -15.45 -27.57 -10.13
C ALA A 99 -14.57 -27.23 -8.93
N ALA A 100 -13.69 -26.24 -9.09
CA ALA A 100 -12.83 -25.77 -8.02
C ALA A 100 -13.70 -25.44 -6.79
N PRO A 101 -13.22 -25.68 -5.56
CA PRO A 101 -13.97 -25.32 -4.36
C PRO A 101 -14.32 -23.83 -4.44
N GLU A 102 -15.62 -23.53 -4.34
CA GLU A 102 -16.11 -22.15 -4.35
C GLU A 102 -15.49 -21.36 -3.19
N ASP A 103 -15.23 -20.07 -3.42
CA ASP A 103 -14.71 -19.18 -2.39
C ASP A 103 -15.79 -18.93 -1.31
N ASP A 104 -15.36 -18.95 -0.05
CA ASP A 104 -16.19 -18.49 1.05
C ASP A 104 -16.25 -16.95 1.02
N LEU A 105 -17.42 -16.41 0.69
CA LEU A 105 -17.69 -14.97 0.60
C LEU A 105 -18.60 -14.48 1.75
N SER A 106 -18.48 -15.11 2.92
CA SER A 106 -19.26 -14.77 4.12
C SER A 106 -19.10 -13.31 4.55
N SER A 107 -20.13 -12.76 5.20
CA SER A 107 -20.13 -11.40 5.73
C SER A 107 -21.10 -11.27 6.89
N GLU A 108 -20.68 -10.64 7.99
CA GLU A 108 -21.57 -10.27 9.09
C GLU A 108 -22.42 -9.04 8.76
N LYS A 109 -21.94 -8.21 7.83
CA LYS A 109 -22.57 -6.94 7.44
C LYS A 109 -23.31 -7.00 6.11
N GLY A 110 -23.38 -8.17 5.48
CA GLY A 110 -24.02 -8.37 4.18
C GLY A 110 -23.27 -7.69 3.03
N ILE A 111 -21.94 -7.57 3.15
CA ILE A 111 -21.07 -7.04 2.12
C ILE A 111 -20.88 -8.08 1.01
N ASP A 112 -20.92 -7.60 -0.23
CA ASP A 112 -20.72 -8.42 -1.41
C ASP A 112 -19.25 -8.40 -1.84
N TYR A 113 -18.54 -9.50 -1.57
CA TYR A 113 -17.13 -9.67 -1.91
C TYR A 113 -16.87 -10.27 -3.30
N ARG A 114 -17.90 -10.47 -4.13
CA ARG A 114 -17.73 -11.07 -5.48
C ARG A 114 -16.82 -10.25 -6.38
N ASN A 115 -16.95 -8.92 -6.34
CA ASN A 115 -16.11 -8.02 -7.13
C ASN A 115 -14.65 -8.09 -6.69
N LEU A 116 -14.39 -8.03 -5.37
CA LEU A 116 -13.04 -8.20 -4.81
C LEU A 116 -12.42 -9.53 -5.24
N ARG A 117 -13.16 -10.64 -5.08
CA ARG A 117 -12.73 -11.98 -5.52
C ARG A 117 -12.36 -11.99 -7.01
N ASP A 118 -13.20 -11.42 -7.85
CA ASP A 118 -12.99 -11.45 -9.30
C ASP A 118 -11.77 -10.59 -9.72
N LEU A 119 -11.56 -9.43 -9.10
CA LEU A 119 -10.36 -8.60 -9.31
C LEU A 119 -9.07 -9.33 -8.88
N LEU A 120 -9.09 -9.98 -7.71
CA LEU A 120 -7.95 -10.75 -7.21
C LEU A 120 -7.64 -11.94 -8.10
N ARG A 121 -8.67 -12.68 -8.54
CA ARG A 121 -8.53 -13.81 -9.47
C ARG A 121 -7.95 -13.37 -10.81
N ASP A 122 -8.31 -12.19 -11.29
CA ASP A 122 -7.80 -11.61 -12.54
C ASP A 122 -6.39 -11.00 -12.38
N GLY A 123 -5.82 -10.97 -11.16
CA GLY A 123 -4.53 -10.34 -10.88
C GLY A 123 -4.54 -8.80 -10.99
N LYS A 124 -5.71 -8.18 -10.84
CA LYS A 124 -5.91 -6.72 -10.84
C LYS A 124 -5.69 -6.16 -9.44
N TRP A 125 -4.45 -6.24 -8.97
CA TRP A 125 -4.09 -6.02 -7.57
C TRP A 125 -4.40 -4.62 -7.05
N ARG A 126 -4.20 -3.58 -7.87
CA ARG A 126 -4.48 -2.19 -7.45
C ARG A 126 -5.98 -1.94 -7.37
N GLU A 127 -6.74 -2.41 -8.36
CA GLU A 127 -8.18 -2.32 -8.34
C GLU A 127 -8.78 -3.15 -7.17
N ALA A 128 -8.19 -4.31 -6.87
CA ALA A 128 -8.57 -5.12 -5.71
C ALA A 128 -8.29 -4.41 -4.38
N ASP A 129 -7.18 -3.68 -4.28
CA ASP A 129 -6.82 -2.89 -3.10
C ASP A 129 -7.80 -1.72 -2.87
N GLU A 130 -8.17 -1.00 -3.94
CA GLU A 130 -9.23 0.01 -3.90
C GLU A 130 -10.59 -0.58 -3.50
N GLU A 131 -10.95 -1.73 -4.06
CA GLU A 131 -12.20 -2.42 -3.70
C GLU A 131 -12.18 -2.93 -2.26
N THR A 132 -11.03 -3.39 -1.77
CA THR A 132 -10.85 -3.79 -0.37
C THR A 132 -11.16 -2.62 0.56
N HIS A 133 -10.62 -1.44 0.29
CA HIS A 133 -10.96 -0.23 1.05
C HIS A 133 -12.46 0.09 1.01
N ASN A 134 -13.06 0.06 -0.18
CA ASN A 134 -14.48 0.36 -0.35
C ASN A 134 -15.39 -0.62 0.41
N THR A 135 -15.09 -1.91 0.35
CA THR A 135 -15.86 -2.96 1.05
C THR A 135 -15.72 -2.84 2.56
N MET A 136 -14.51 -2.58 3.07
CA MET A 136 -14.30 -2.37 4.51
C MET A 136 -14.99 -1.11 5.04
N ILE A 137 -14.99 -0.01 4.28
CA ILE A 137 -15.73 1.21 4.63
C ILE A 137 -17.25 0.94 4.68
N LYS A 138 -17.78 0.14 3.74
CA LYS A 138 -19.18 -0.28 3.78
C LYS A 138 -19.48 -1.18 4.99
N ALA A 139 -18.56 -2.07 5.37
CA ALA A 139 -18.71 -2.97 6.52
C ALA A 139 -18.89 -2.18 7.84
N VAL A 140 -18.24 -1.03 7.98
CA VAL A 140 -18.42 -0.13 9.12
C VAL A 140 -19.60 0.85 8.95
N GLY A 141 -20.44 0.66 7.95
CA GLY A 141 -21.66 1.45 7.72
C GLY A 141 -21.42 2.83 7.11
N LYS A 142 -20.23 3.08 6.54
CA LYS A 142 -19.84 4.36 5.95
C LYS A 142 -19.96 4.34 4.43
N LYS A 143 -19.98 5.54 3.83
CA LYS A 143 -19.97 5.71 2.36
C LYS A 143 -18.55 5.57 1.83
N PRO A 144 -18.36 5.03 0.61
CA PRO A 144 -17.05 5.02 -0.06
C PRO A 144 -16.37 6.40 -0.01
N GLY A 145 -15.05 6.42 0.22
CA GLY A 145 -14.27 7.66 0.38
C GLY A 145 -14.33 8.29 1.77
N ASN A 146 -14.94 7.63 2.76
CA ASN A 146 -14.80 8.02 4.17
C ASN A 146 -13.58 7.34 4.79
N TYR A 147 -13.12 7.87 5.93
CA TYR A 147 -12.02 7.30 6.70
C TYR A 147 -12.53 6.46 7.87
N PHE A 148 -11.75 5.47 8.28
CA PHE A 148 -11.99 4.73 9.52
C PHE A 148 -11.71 5.60 10.74
N THR A 149 -12.50 5.42 11.80
CA THR A 149 -12.07 5.81 13.14
C THR A 149 -11.29 4.67 13.79
N SER A 150 -10.52 4.98 14.83
CA SER A 150 -9.80 3.95 15.61
C SER A 150 -10.72 2.90 16.21
N ASP A 151 -11.91 3.30 16.67
CA ASP A 151 -12.89 2.39 17.23
C ASP A 151 -13.47 1.45 16.17
N GLU A 152 -13.63 1.93 14.93
CA GLU A 152 -14.11 1.11 13.82
C GLU A 152 -13.10 0.06 13.37
N LEU A 153 -11.81 0.38 13.35
CA LEU A 153 -10.77 -0.62 13.08
C LEU A 153 -10.66 -1.64 14.22
N ARG A 154 -10.78 -1.18 15.47
CA ARG A 154 -10.68 -2.07 16.65
C ARG A 154 -11.85 -3.05 16.74
N ASN A 155 -13.05 -2.64 16.31
CA ASN A 155 -14.27 -3.44 16.35
C ASN A 155 -14.70 -3.88 14.95
N PHE A 156 -13.76 -4.00 14.02
CA PHE A 156 -14.07 -4.38 12.64
C PHE A 156 -14.67 -5.80 12.63
N PRO A 157 -15.72 -6.07 11.83
CA PRO A 157 -16.41 -7.35 11.85
C PRO A 157 -15.47 -8.49 11.47
N TYR A 158 -15.44 -9.53 12.29
CA TYR A 158 -14.44 -10.59 12.20
C TYR A 158 -14.58 -11.43 10.93
N ILE A 159 -15.80 -11.86 10.59
CA ILE A 159 -16.05 -12.67 9.39
C ILE A 159 -15.69 -11.89 8.13
N ASP A 160 -16.03 -10.60 8.09
CA ASP A 160 -15.69 -9.73 6.96
C ASP A 160 -14.16 -9.61 6.78
N LEU A 161 -13.42 -9.43 7.88
CA LEU A 161 -11.96 -9.36 7.85
C LEU A 161 -11.33 -10.67 7.38
N LEU A 162 -11.83 -11.80 7.90
CA LEU A 162 -11.37 -13.14 7.54
C LEU A 162 -11.63 -13.44 6.06
N THR A 163 -12.80 -13.09 5.55
CA THR A 163 -13.14 -13.27 4.13
C THR A 163 -12.22 -12.46 3.23
N ILE A 164 -11.96 -11.19 3.57
CA ILE A 164 -11.01 -10.36 2.80
C ILE A 164 -9.61 -10.98 2.82
N ASP A 165 -9.11 -11.35 4.00
CA ASP A 165 -7.77 -11.93 4.14
C ASP A 165 -7.62 -13.23 3.35
N HIS A 166 -8.57 -14.15 3.47
CA HIS A 166 -8.57 -15.42 2.74
C HIS A 166 -8.53 -15.22 1.22
N LEU A 167 -9.27 -14.24 0.69
CA LEU A 167 -9.24 -13.94 -0.75
C LEU A 167 -7.86 -13.45 -1.17
N TRP A 168 -7.28 -12.50 -0.43
CA TRP A 168 -5.94 -11.98 -0.72
C TRP A 168 -4.88 -13.08 -0.67
N VAL A 169 -4.86 -13.88 0.39
CA VAL A 169 -3.91 -14.99 0.58
C VAL A 169 -4.08 -16.03 -0.53
N LYS A 170 -5.31 -16.44 -0.83
CA LYS A 170 -5.58 -17.48 -1.83
C LYS A 170 -5.08 -17.08 -3.22
N TYR A 171 -5.46 -15.89 -3.68
CA TYR A 171 -5.17 -15.48 -5.07
C TYR A 171 -3.74 -14.99 -5.26
N SER A 172 -3.08 -14.52 -4.20
CA SER A 172 -1.67 -14.13 -4.23
C SER A 172 -0.70 -15.30 -3.95
N ASN A 173 -1.21 -16.52 -3.78
CA ASN A 173 -0.42 -17.70 -3.40
C ASN A 173 0.35 -17.49 -2.07
N GLY A 174 -0.33 -16.88 -1.09
CA GLY A 174 0.22 -16.60 0.24
C GLY A 174 1.13 -15.38 0.32
N GLN A 175 1.26 -14.61 -0.76
CA GLN A 175 2.17 -13.46 -0.78
C GLN A 175 1.57 -12.21 -0.13
N PHE A 176 0.27 -11.99 -0.27
CA PHE A 176 -0.47 -10.80 0.17
C PHE A 176 -1.61 -11.18 1.11
N GLY A 177 -1.97 -10.28 2.01
CA GLY A 177 -2.96 -10.51 3.06
C GLY A 177 -2.62 -9.79 4.36
N PHE A 178 -3.64 -9.54 5.16
CA PHE A 178 -3.50 -8.97 6.51
C PHE A 178 -2.85 -9.95 7.48
N SER A 179 -3.13 -11.25 7.36
CA SER A 179 -2.47 -12.30 8.15
C SER A 179 -0.97 -12.37 7.84
N VAL A 180 -0.60 -12.26 6.57
CA VAL A 180 0.81 -12.16 6.13
C VAL A 180 1.48 -10.92 6.73
N GLN A 181 0.84 -9.75 6.64
CA GLN A 181 1.33 -8.53 7.26
C GLN A 181 1.44 -8.66 8.79
N LYS A 182 0.48 -9.31 9.44
CA LYS A 182 0.47 -9.51 10.89
C LYS A 182 1.64 -10.38 11.33
N GLN A 183 1.94 -11.44 10.60
CA GLN A 183 3.12 -12.27 10.86
C GLN A 183 4.40 -11.42 10.79
N ILE A 184 4.59 -10.67 9.71
CA ILE A 184 5.78 -9.82 9.52
C ILE A 184 5.85 -8.73 10.61
N TRP A 185 4.71 -8.15 10.98
CA TRP A 185 4.59 -7.16 12.06
C TRP A 185 5.02 -7.74 13.41
N GLN A 186 4.63 -8.98 13.73
CA GLN A 186 5.07 -9.69 14.94
C GLN A 186 6.57 -10.00 14.91
N GLU A 187 7.09 -10.45 13.77
CA GLU A 187 8.53 -10.69 13.56
C GLU A 187 9.37 -9.41 13.70
N CYS A 188 8.76 -8.25 13.46
CA CYS A 188 9.36 -6.93 13.68
C CYS A 188 9.20 -6.41 15.12
N GLY A 189 8.65 -7.22 16.03
CA GLY A 189 8.50 -6.88 17.45
C GLY A 189 7.21 -6.11 17.77
N SER A 190 6.18 -6.24 16.93
CA SER A 190 4.86 -5.66 17.15
C SER A 190 4.88 -4.15 17.41
N PRO A 191 5.43 -3.34 16.47
CA PRO A 191 5.57 -1.90 16.67
C PRO A 191 4.20 -1.23 16.91
N ALA A 192 4.06 -0.59 18.08
CA ALA A 192 2.86 0.14 18.49
C ALA A 192 2.94 1.67 18.24
N SER A 193 4.08 2.15 17.76
CA SER A 193 4.33 3.55 17.45
C SER A 193 5.40 3.68 16.37
N ASN A 194 5.51 4.88 15.79
CA ASN A 194 6.56 5.19 14.83
C ASN A 194 7.95 5.01 15.47
N GLY A 195 8.89 4.45 14.72
CA GLY A 195 10.25 4.20 15.20
C GLY A 195 10.93 3.08 14.42
N THR A 196 12.09 2.65 14.88
CA THR A 196 12.95 1.69 14.15
C THR A 196 12.26 0.35 13.86
N ALA A 197 11.44 -0.16 14.76
CA ALA A 197 10.67 -1.38 14.56
C ALA A 197 9.55 -1.19 13.50
N TRP A 198 8.94 0.00 13.45
CA TRP A 198 7.96 0.36 12.44
C TRP A 198 8.59 0.51 11.05
N ASP A 199 9.74 1.17 10.98
CA ASP A 199 10.50 1.32 9.74
C ASP A 199 10.95 -0.04 9.22
N LYS A 200 11.43 -0.92 10.10
CA LYS A 200 11.77 -2.30 9.75
C LYS A 200 10.56 -3.02 9.14
N PHE A 201 9.41 -2.96 9.79
CA PHE A 201 8.18 -3.56 9.27
C PHE A 201 7.82 -3.00 7.88
N CYS A 202 7.86 -1.67 7.71
CA CYS A 202 7.56 -1.01 6.44
C CYS A 202 8.54 -1.39 5.32
N VAL A 203 9.80 -1.65 5.65
CA VAL A 203 10.81 -2.17 4.71
C VAL A 203 10.49 -3.61 4.32
N GLU A 204 10.20 -4.49 5.28
CA GLU A 204 9.94 -5.92 5.03
C GLU A 204 8.73 -6.14 4.11
N VAL A 205 7.67 -5.36 4.31
CA VAL A 205 6.46 -5.42 3.47
C VAL A 205 6.56 -4.61 2.18
N GLY A 206 7.67 -3.89 1.95
CA GLY A 206 7.91 -3.19 0.68
C GLY A 206 7.30 -1.80 0.55
N TRP A 207 6.88 -1.16 1.65
CA TRP A 207 6.36 0.22 1.63
C TRP A 207 7.44 1.28 1.81
N GLN A 208 8.62 0.90 2.33
CA GLN A 208 9.74 1.80 2.52
C GLN A 208 10.99 1.29 1.83
N ASP A 209 11.73 2.19 1.20
CA ASP A 209 13.04 1.90 0.66
C ASP A 209 14.06 1.82 1.80
N ALA A 210 14.60 0.62 2.04
CA ALA A 210 15.60 0.37 3.08
C ALA A 210 16.87 1.25 2.96
N LYS A 211 17.22 1.65 1.73
CA LYS A 211 18.45 2.41 1.45
C LYS A 211 18.19 3.91 1.52
N ALA A 212 17.08 4.36 0.93
CA ALA A 212 16.75 5.78 0.87
C ALA A 212 16.00 6.27 2.13
N GLY A 213 15.45 5.37 2.94
CA GLY A 213 14.64 5.68 4.12
C GLY A 213 13.30 6.35 3.80
N ARG A 214 12.94 6.47 2.52
CA ARG A 214 11.69 7.09 2.06
C ARG A 214 10.62 6.03 1.85
N TYR A 215 9.37 6.42 2.05
CA TYR A 215 8.22 5.61 1.64
C TYR A 215 8.06 5.62 0.11
N PHE A 216 7.65 4.48 -0.45
CA PHE A 216 7.21 4.39 -1.83
C PHE A 216 5.85 5.07 -1.99
N ARG A 217 5.66 5.75 -3.12
CA ARG A 217 4.32 6.17 -3.53
C ARG A 217 3.54 4.95 -4.01
N TYR A 218 2.22 5.04 -3.99
CA TYR A 218 1.36 3.92 -4.40
C TYR A 218 1.68 3.41 -5.81
N GLU A 219 1.96 4.32 -6.74
CA GLU A 219 2.28 3.99 -8.12
C GLU A 219 3.67 3.34 -8.28
N GLU A 220 4.52 3.46 -7.26
CA GLU A 220 5.85 2.86 -7.21
C GLU A 220 5.83 1.44 -6.65
N LEU A 221 4.71 1.02 -6.02
CA LEU A 221 4.52 -0.36 -5.56
C LEU A 221 4.38 -1.29 -6.76
N LYS A 222 4.98 -2.48 -6.64
CA LYS A 222 5.11 -3.41 -7.77
C LYS A 222 3.81 -4.12 -8.09
N ALA A 223 2.98 -4.40 -7.07
CA ALA A 223 1.68 -5.03 -7.23
C ALA A 223 1.78 -6.31 -8.07
N ASN A 224 2.77 -7.14 -7.75
CA ASN A 224 3.05 -8.38 -8.46
C ASN A 224 3.52 -9.47 -7.47
N PRO A 225 2.70 -10.50 -7.19
CA PRO A 225 3.04 -11.54 -6.21
C PRO A 225 4.39 -12.25 -6.45
N LEU A 226 4.89 -12.29 -7.68
CA LEU A 226 6.17 -12.95 -8.00
C LEU A 226 7.41 -12.09 -7.74
N HIS A 227 7.25 -10.78 -7.62
CA HIS A 227 8.37 -9.82 -7.56
C HIS A 227 8.27 -8.81 -6.41
N SER A 228 7.15 -8.83 -5.69
CA SER A 228 6.85 -7.93 -4.59
C SER A 228 7.20 -8.59 -3.27
N PRO A 229 7.62 -7.82 -2.25
CA PRO A 229 7.77 -8.34 -0.90
C PRO A 229 6.45 -8.91 -0.34
N ALA A 230 6.57 -9.78 0.65
CA ALA A 230 5.39 -10.37 1.30
C ALA A 230 4.63 -9.28 2.07
N GLY A 231 3.31 -9.28 1.98
CA GLY A 231 2.47 -8.29 2.65
C GLY A 231 2.46 -6.89 2.00
N GLU A 232 2.96 -6.70 0.77
CA GLU A 232 2.89 -5.40 0.07
C GLU A 232 1.44 -4.89 -0.05
N PHE A 233 0.49 -5.82 -0.19
CA PHE A 233 -0.94 -5.54 -0.27
C PHE A 233 -1.75 -6.40 0.73
N PRO A 234 -2.93 -5.94 1.18
CA PRO A 234 -3.54 -4.62 0.92
C PRO A 234 -2.79 -3.49 1.65
N ILE A 235 -2.75 -2.27 1.12
CA ILE A 235 -1.89 -1.21 1.71
C ILE A 235 -2.42 -0.68 3.05
N LEU A 236 -1.52 -0.09 3.85
CA LEU A 236 -1.80 0.39 5.20
C LEU A 236 -2.96 1.37 5.38
N SER A 237 -3.28 2.18 4.36
CA SER A 237 -4.40 3.13 4.46
C SER A 237 -5.74 2.42 4.69
N VAL A 238 -5.78 1.11 4.45
CA VAL A 238 -6.95 0.26 4.66
C VAL A 238 -7.01 -0.29 6.09
N SER A 239 -5.88 -0.33 6.83
CA SER A 239 -5.74 -1.11 8.07
C SER A 239 -5.24 -0.33 9.28
N LEU A 240 -4.90 0.95 9.14
CA LEU A 240 -4.33 1.78 10.22
C LEU A 240 -5.01 3.13 10.37
N VAL A 241 -5.13 3.56 11.63
CA VAL A 241 -5.38 4.95 12.02
C VAL A 241 -4.35 5.34 13.07
N PHE A 242 -3.58 6.40 12.82
CA PHE A 242 -2.73 7.01 13.85
C PHE A 242 -3.54 7.98 14.70
N VAL A 243 -3.59 7.77 16.01
CA VAL A 243 -4.13 8.75 16.98
C VAL A 243 -2.97 9.31 17.78
N GLY A 244 -2.51 10.51 17.39
CA GLY A 244 -1.26 11.05 17.92
C GLY A 244 -0.06 10.20 17.50
N ASN A 245 0.65 9.59 18.47
CA ASN A 245 1.78 8.69 18.22
C ASN A 245 1.41 7.20 18.28
N GLU A 246 0.14 6.89 18.60
CA GLU A 246 -0.34 5.51 18.76
C GLU A 246 -0.85 4.97 17.43
N LEU A 247 -0.33 3.80 17.04
CA LEU A 247 -0.77 3.06 15.86
C LEU A 247 -1.97 2.20 16.24
N VAL A 248 -3.17 2.57 15.79
CA VAL A 248 -4.34 1.68 15.87
C VAL A 248 -4.40 0.89 14.57
N SER A 249 -4.18 -0.42 14.68
CA SER A 249 -3.99 -1.32 13.55
C SER A 249 -4.93 -2.51 13.61
N LEU A 250 -5.46 -2.93 12.47
CA LEU A 250 -6.09 -4.25 12.34
C LEU A 250 -5.12 -5.38 12.69
N LEU A 251 -3.81 -5.18 12.51
CA LEU A 251 -2.80 -6.19 12.85
C LEU A 251 -2.70 -6.44 14.37
N SER A 252 -3.18 -5.50 15.18
CA SER A 252 -3.29 -5.65 16.63
C SER A 252 -4.57 -6.39 17.05
N HIS A 253 -5.48 -6.68 16.11
CA HIS A 253 -6.71 -7.42 16.40
C HIS A 253 -6.35 -8.87 16.77
N PRO A 254 -6.81 -9.40 17.92
CA PRO A 254 -6.40 -10.72 18.42
C PRO A 254 -6.74 -11.85 17.44
N ASP A 255 -7.87 -11.72 16.74
CA ASP A 255 -8.46 -12.80 15.94
C ASP A 255 -7.91 -12.92 14.50
N LEU A 256 -6.97 -12.05 14.11
CA LEU A 256 -6.30 -12.07 12.79
C LEU A 256 -5.16 -13.10 12.70
#